data_AF-A0A8X6R0S3-F1
#
_entry.id   AF-A0A8X6R0S3-F1
#
_cell.length_a   1.000
_cell.length_b   1.000
_cell.length_c   1.000
_cell.angle_alpha   90.00
_cell.angle_beta   90.00
_cell.angle_gamma   90.00
#
_symmetry.space_group_name_H-M   'P 1'
#
loop_
_entity.id
_entity.type
_entity.pdbx_description
1 polymer ?
#
loop_
_entity_poly.entity_id
_entity_poly.type
_entity_poly.pdbx_seq_one_letter_code
_entity_poly.pdbx_strand_id
1 'polypeptide(L)'
;MNLVAEGPQFQKLLKMSLRARDLVRSDRRLTPSYSPDLSPWDFFLFPELKNHLKGHHFGTQENIQPGVTDQLKAIPISEFHQCYEEWKKRLQRCVASEGSYFEGNNVEL
;
A
#
# COMPACT_ATOMS: atom_id res chain seq x y z
N MET A 1 27.35 3.26 -13.96
CA MET A 1 26.72 2.09 -14.61
C MET A 1 25.21 2.29 -14.49
N ASN A 2 24.56 2.45 -15.64
CA ASN A 2 23.19 2.96 -15.77
C ASN A 2 22.13 1.86 -15.63
N LEU A 3 21.06 2.23 -14.92
CA LEU A 3 19.64 1.91 -15.16
C LEU A 3 19.27 0.43 -15.31
N VAL A 4 18.74 -0.17 -14.23
CA VAL A 4 17.69 -1.19 -14.40
C VAL A 4 16.43 -0.44 -14.82
N ALA A 5 16.03 -0.67 -16.07
CA ALA A 5 14.82 -0.15 -16.65
C ALA A 5 13.60 -0.66 -15.85
N GLU A 6 13.05 0.22 -15.01
CA GLU A 6 11.73 0.10 -14.41
C GLU A 6 10.72 -0.23 -15.52
N GLY A 7 10.18 -1.45 -15.54
CA GLY A 7 9.34 -1.95 -16.63
C GLY A 7 8.10 -1.06 -16.90
N PRO A 8 7.48 -1.18 -18.09
CA PRO A 8 6.34 -0.34 -18.49
C PRO A 8 5.16 -0.36 -17.50
N GLN A 9 5.00 -1.46 -16.75
CA GLN A 9 4.03 -1.58 -15.67
C GLN A 9 4.39 -0.71 -14.45
N PHE A 10 5.66 -0.68 -14.03
CA PHE A 10 6.12 0.16 -12.92
C PHE A 10 6.02 1.64 -13.29
N GLN A 11 6.35 2.00 -14.52
CA GLN A 11 6.11 3.36 -15.04
C GLN A 11 4.62 3.72 -15.03
N LYS A 12 3.73 2.77 -15.34
CA LYS A 12 2.28 2.97 -15.28
C LYS A 12 1.79 3.11 -13.83
N LEU A 13 2.30 2.29 -12.92
CA LEU A 13 2.01 2.35 -11.48
C LEU A 13 2.53 3.65 -10.86
N LEU A 14 3.73 4.09 -11.24
CA LEU A 14 4.35 5.34 -10.82
C LEU A 14 3.59 6.54 -11.41
N LYS A 15 3.16 6.48 -12.67
CA LYS A 15 2.29 7.52 -13.27
C LYS A 15 0.90 7.53 -12.64
N MET A 16 0.33 6.38 -12.31
CA MET A 16 -0.94 6.29 -11.60
C MET A 16 -0.82 6.80 -10.17
N SER A 17 0.28 6.52 -9.47
CA SER A 17 0.52 7.01 -8.11
C SER A 17 0.90 8.48 -8.09
N LEU A 18 1.64 8.98 -9.09
CA LEU A 18 1.89 10.41 -9.30
C LEU A 18 0.60 11.14 -9.67
N ARG A 19 -0.25 10.57 -10.53
CA ARG A 19 -1.54 11.16 -10.89
C ARG A 19 -2.55 11.09 -9.74
N ALA A 20 -2.56 10.00 -8.96
CA ALA A 20 -3.32 9.91 -7.73
C ALA A 20 -2.79 10.92 -6.69
N ARG A 21 -1.47 11.08 -6.58
CA ARG A 21 -0.83 12.10 -5.74
C ARG A 21 -1.16 13.51 -6.20
N ASP A 22 -1.19 13.78 -7.50
CA ASP A 22 -1.56 15.09 -8.05
C ASP A 22 -3.05 15.37 -7.87
N LEU A 23 -3.92 14.34 -8.00
CA LEU A 23 -5.33 14.42 -7.63
C LEU A 23 -5.52 14.67 -6.12
N VAL A 24 -4.73 14.02 -5.26
CA VAL A 24 -4.70 14.19 -3.79
C VAL A 24 -4.09 15.54 -3.37
N ARG A 25 -3.15 16.08 -4.15
CA ARG A 25 -2.45 17.34 -3.86
C ARG A 25 -3.21 18.56 -4.36
N SER A 26 -3.94 18.42 -5.47
CA SER A 26 -4.83 19.47 -5.99
C SER A 26 -6.14 19.57 -5.19
N ASP A 27 -6.56 18.48 -4.55
CA ASP A 27 -7.70 18.49 -3.64
C ASP A 27 -7.27 18.08 -2.22
N ARG A 28 -6.88 19.07 -1.42
CA ARG A 28 -6.54 18.96 0.02
C ARG A 28 -7.73 18.48 0.89
N ARG A 29 -8.74 17.81 0.29
CA ARG A 29 -10.00 17.36 0.90
C ARG A 29 -10.29 15.86 0.73
N LEU A 30 -9.51 15.09 -0.04
CA LEU A 30 -9.87 13.70 -0.41
C LEU A 30 -9.29 12.58 0.46
N THR A 31 -8.38 12.88 1.39
CA THR A 31 -8.03 11.95 2.47
C THR A 31 -8.34 12.66 3.78
N PRO A 32 -9.40 12.28 4.52
CA PRO A 32 -9.57 12.76 5.87
C PRO A 32 -8.29 12.48 6.64
N SER A 33 -7.82 13.45 7.43
CA SER A 33 -6.71 13.21 8.36
C SER A 33 -7.04 11.95 9.17
N TYR A 34 -6.11 10.99 9.29
CA TYR A 34 -6.27 9.73 10.03
C TYR A 34 -7.21 8.67 9.41
N SER A 35 -7.11 8.39 8.10
CA SER A 35 -7.87 7.31 7.43
C SER A 35 -7.00 6.12 6.97
N PRO A 36 -6.43 5.31 7.89
CA PRO A 36 -5.65 4.14 7.49
C PRO A 36 -6.47 3.12 6.67
N ASP A 37 -7.78 3.03 6.93
CA ASP A 37 -8.73 2.17 6.20
C ASP A 37 -8.81 2.46 4.69
N LEU A 38 -8.39 3.65 4.27
CA LEU A 38 -8.43 4.09 2.87
C LEU A 38 -7.06 4.09 2.20
N SER A 39 -5.99 3.86 2.95
CA SER A 39 -4.62 3.92 2.46
C SER A 39 -4.12 2.53 2.06
N PRO A 40 -3.85 2.29 0.76
CA PRO A 40 -3.30 1.01 0.30
C PRO A 40 -1.96 0.63 0.94
N TRP A 41 -1.24 1.61 1.49
CA TRP A 41 -0.02 1.37 2.24
C TRP A 41 -0.31 0.74 3.61
N ASP A 42 -1.32 1.25 4.30
CA ASP A 42 -1.65 0.86 5.68
C ASP A 42 -2.43 -0.46 5.76
N PHE A 43 -3.39 -0.69 4.86
CA PHE A 43 -4.20 -1.90 4.90
C PHE A 43 -3.65 -3.09 4.10
N PHE A 44 -2.73 -2.84 3.16
CA PHE A 44 -2.20 -3.89 2.28
C PHE A 44 -0.69 -4.01 2.40
N LEU A 45 0.08 -2.97 2.04
CA LEU A 45 1.53 -3.15 1.87
C LEU A 45 2.27 -3.41 3.19
N PHE A 46 2.01 -2.63 4.24
CA PHE A 46 2.68 -2.81 5.52
C PHE A 46 2.29 -4.13 6.20
N PRO A 47 1.02 -4.56 6.21
CA PRO A 47 0.65 -5.89 6.67
C PRO A 47 1.36 -7.00 5.91
N GLU A 48 1.43 -6.92 4.58
CA GLU A 48 2.09 -7.92 3.75
C GLU A 48 3.58 -8.01 4.07
N LEU A 49 4.28 -6.87 4.09
CA LEU A 49 5.69 -6.83 4.48
C LEU A 49 5.92 -7.32 5.90
N LYS A 50 5.06 -6.92 6.84
CA LYS A 50 5.18 -7.34 8.23
C LYS A 50 5.02 -8.85 8.34
N ASN A 51 4.12 -9.47 7.59
CA ASN A 51 3.92 -10.91 7.58
C ASN A 51 5.16 -11.65 7.06
N HIS A 52 5.74 -11.20 5.95
CA HIS A 52 6.93 -11.82 5.38
C HIS A 52 8.21 -11.58 6.19
N LEU A 53 8.33 -10.42 6.83
CA LEU A 53 9.50 -10.08 7.65
C LEU A 53 9.39 -10.60 9.08
N LYS A 54 8.21 -11.07 9.51
CA LYS A 54 8.00 -11.59 10.87
C LYS A 54 8.89 -12.80 11.10
N GLY A 55 9.66 -12.76 12.20
CA GLY A 55 10.56 -13.85 12.57
C GLY A 55 11.91 -13.85 11.83
N HIS A 56 12.11 -12.98 10.84
CA HIS A 56 13.41 -12.80 10.21
C HIS A 56 14.30 -11.85 11.03
N HIS A 57 15.50 -12.32 11.40
CA HIS A 57 16.51 -11.52 12.07
C HIS A 57 17.61 -11.13 11.08
N PHE A 58 17.75 -9.83 10.80
CA PHE A 58 18.71 -9.32 9.81
C PHE A 58 20.12 -9.10 10.36
N GLY A 59 20.31 -9.18 11.68
CA GLY A 59 21.62 -9.03 12.34
C GLY A 59 22.12 -7.59 12.40
N THR A 60 22.27 -6.97 11.23
CA THR A 60 22.74 -5.59 11.08
C THR A 60 21.76 -4.76 10.28
N GLN A 61 21.85 -3.44 10.44
CA GLN A 61 20.95 -2.50 9.76
C GLN A 61 21.15 -2.52 8.23
N GLU A 62 22.38 -2.78 7.77
CA GLU A 62 22.72 -2.84 6.35
C GLU A 62 21.99 -3.97 5.62
N ASN A 63 21.63 -5.04 6.33
CA ASN A 63 20.93 -6.20 5.77
C ASN A 63 19.40 -6.00 5.72
N ILE A 64 18.86 -5.01 6.44
CA ILE A 64 17.41 -4.77 6.48
C ILE A 64 16.92 -4.24 5.12
N GLN A 65 17.61 -3.23 4.57
CA GLN A 65 17.26 -2.62 3.28
C GLN A 65 17.14 -3.63 2.13
N PRO A 66 18.15 -4.49 1.86
CA PRO A 66 18.04 -5.49 0.80
C PRO A 66 16.95 -6.52 1.10
N GLY A 67 16.83 -6.99 2.35
CA GLY A 67 15.78 -7.93 2.73
C GLY A 67 14.37 -7.41 2.48
N VAL A 68 14.09 -6.16 2.87
CA VAL A 68 12.81 -5.49 2.61
C VAL A 68 12.60 -5.27 1.11
N THR A 69 13.65 -4.89 0.38
CA THR A 69 13.59 -4.64 -1.08
C THR A 69 13.27 -5.92 -1.84
N ASP A 70 13.85 -7.05 -1.45
CA ASP A 70 13.60 -8.33 -2.09
C ASP A 70 12.17 -8.81 -1.83
N GLN A 71 11.65 -8.63 -0.61
CA GLN A 71 10.25 -8.91 -0.31
C GLN A 71 9.30 -8.01 -1.11
N LEU A 72 9.60 -6.72 -1.24
CA LEU A 72 8.81 -5.80 -2.08
C LEU A 72 8.75 -6.25 -3.54
N LYS A 73 9.87 -6.73 -4.09
CA LYS A 73 9.94 -7.23 -5.47
C LYS A 73 9.25 -8.58 -5.64
N ALA A 74 9.12 -9.37 -4.58
CA ALA A 74 8.47 -10.67 -4.60
C ALA A 74 6.95 -10.56 -4.66
N ILE A 75 6.36 -9.43 -4.26
CA ILE A 75 4.90 -9.21 -4.34
C ILE A 75 4.47 -9.21 -5.82
N PRO A 76 3.61 -10.17 -6.23
CA PRO A 76 3.20 -10.25 -7.62
C PRO A 76 2.24 -9.12 -8.00
N ILE A 77 2.23 -8.76 -9.27
CA ILE A 77 1.39 -7.67 -9.80
C ILE A 77 -0.12 -7.94 -9.56
N SER A 78 -0.52 -9.21 -9.53
CA SER A 78 -1.90 -9.61 -9.22
C SER A 78 -2.38 -9.14 -7.85
N GLU A 79 -1.52 -9.14 -6.84
CA GLU A 79 -1.84 -8.67 -5.48
C GLU A 79 -2.10 -7.16 -5.47
N PHE A 80 -1.32 -6.40 -6.23
CA PHE A 80 -1.58 -4.96 -6.41
C PHE A 80 -2.90 -4.69 -7.14
N HIS A 81 -3.26 -5.52 -8.12
CA HIS A 81 -4.56 -5.42 -8.79
C HIS A 81 -5.71 -5.73 -7.82
N GLN A 82 -5.57 -6.78 -7.01
CA GLN A 82 -6.56 -7.12 -6.00
C GLN A 82 -6.70 -6.01 -4.94
N CYS A 83 -5.59 -5.47 -4.46
CA CYS A 83 -5.57 -4.32 -3.56
C CYS A 83 -6.33 -3.11 -4.16
N TYR A 84 -6.18 -2.86 -5.46
CA TYR A 84 -6.93 -1.79 -6.13
C TYR A 84 -8.44 -2.02 -6.15
N GLU A 85 -8.89 -3.27 -6.37
CA GLU A 85 -10.32 -3.60 -6.29
C GLU A 85 -10.86 -3.51 -4.85
N GLU A 86 -10.09 -3.95 -3.85
CA GLU A 86 -10.44 -3.78 -2.44
C GLU A 86 -10.49 -2.30 -2.03
N TRP A 87 -9.60 -1.48 -2.56
CA TRP A 87 -9.61 -0.04 -2.34
C TRP A 87 -10.92 0.61 -2.82
N LYS A 88 -11.44 0.22 -3.99
CA LYS A 88 -12.75 0.70 -4.46
C LYS A 88 -13.88 0.32 -3.50
N LYS A 89 -13.88 -0.91 -2.99
CA LYS A 89 -14.88 -1.38 -2.01
C LYS A 89 -14.79 -0.59 -0.71
N ARG A 90 -13.58 -0.32 -0.23
CA ARG A 90 -13.31 0.52 0.95
C ARG A 90 -13.82 1.96 0.78
N LEU A 91 -13.63 2.55 -0.41
CA LEU A 91 -14.21 3.87 -0.72
C LEU A 91 -15.74 3.85 -0.68
N GLN A 92 -16.37 2.80 -1.21
CA GLN A 92 -17.84 2.65 -1.13
C GLN A 92 -18.32 2.51 0.32
N ARG A 93 -17.59 1.77 1.16
CA ARG A 93 -17.89 1.64 2.60
C ARG A 93 -17.75 2.98 3.33
N CYS A 94 -16.73 3.77 3.01
CA CYS A 94 -16.56 5.11 3.57
C CYS A 94 -17.75 6.03 3.25
N VAL A 95 -18.27 5.96 2.03
CA VAL A 95 -19.48 6.70 1.65
C VAL A 95 -20.69 6.20 2.43
N ALA A 96 -20.86 4.88 2.55
CA ALA A 96 -21.95 4.26 3.30
C ALA A 96 -21.87 4.52 4.82
N SER A 97 -20.67 4.72 5.36
CA SER A 97 -20.42 5.04 6.77
C SER A 97 -20.47 6.54 7.06
N GLU A 98 -20.82 7.36 6.07
CA GLU A 98 -20.83 8.83 6.15
C GLU A 98 -19.47 9.41 6.63
N GLY A 99 -18.37 8.74 6.25
CA GLY A 99 -17.02 9.13 6.66
C GLY A 99 -16.57 8.58 8.02
N SER A 100 -17.37 7.73 8.68
CA SER A 100 -16.96 7.02 9.89
C SER A 100 -15.97 5.90 9.60
N TYR A 101 -15.07 5.64 10.54
CA TYR A 101 -14.15 4.51 10.52
C TYR A 101 -14.91 3.18 10.44
N PHE A 102 -14.41 2.22 9.65
CA PHE A 102 -15.14 0.98 9.38
C PHE A 102 -14.31 -0.30 9.62
N GLU A 103 -13.03 -0.20 9.96
CA GLU A 103 -12.20 -1.35 10.35
C GLU A 103 -12.03 -1.49 11.87
N GLY A 104 -13.13 -1.63 12.61
CA GLY A 104 -13.12 -1.93 14.05
C GLY A 104 -13.67 -3.33 14.36
N ASN A 105 -12.81 -4.18 14.94
CA ASN A 105 -13.06 -5.52 15.52
C ASN A 105 -12.82 -6.75 14.62
N ASN A 106 -11.55 -7.18 14.55
CA ASN A 106 -11.20 -8.61 14.58
C ASN A 106 -10.42 -8.86 15.88
N VAL A 107 -11.14 -8.96 17.00
CA VAL A 107 -10.65 -9.72 18.14
C VAL A 107 -11.25 -11.10 17.98
N GLU A 108 -10.49 -12.02 17.38
CA GLU A 108 -10.62 -13.43 17.72
C GLU A 108 -9.29 -13.85 18.35
N LEU A 109 -9.43 -14.42 19.56
CA LEU A 109 -8.41 -14.87 20.49
C LEU A 109 -7.53 -15.99 19.91
#